data_AF-A0A815GPJ9-F1
#
_entry.id   AF-A0A815GPJ9-F1
#
_cell.length_a   1.000
_cell.length_b   1.000
_cell.length_c   1.000
_cell.angle_alpha   90.00
_cell.angle_beta   90.00
_cell.angle_gamma   90.00
#
_symmetry.space_group_name_H-M   'P 1'
#
loop_
_entity.id
_entity.type
_entity.pdbx_description
1 polymer ?
#
loop_
_entity_poly.entity_id
_entity_poly.type
_entity_poly.pdbx_seq_one_letter_code
_entity_poly.pdbx_strand_id
1 'polypeptide(L)'
;MTTYRLHYFNIRDRAEVVRLIFAAADQQIDDIRYKRIQWTPYKAEMPLAGNGNLEQAKVDAIADTITNLMVKCGSVHKKQVETKNQAVIQKFLVEELPQHLADLETVGEIYSDGGYFFVGNHLTWTDLFLYDLLETIFQHDDHILAKFPWLKSRRKL
;
A
#
# COMPACT_ATOMS: atom_id res chain seq x y z
N MET A 1 26.06 -8.39 -16.20
CA MET A 1 25.16 -9.33 -15.49
C MET A 1 24.42 -8.55 -14.44
N THR A 2 23.11 -8.70 -14.35
CA THR A 2 22.28 -8.02 -13.35
C THR A 2 22.32 -8.80 -12.04
N THR A 3 22.58 -8.12 -10.93
CA THR A 3 22.54 -8.72 -9.59
C THR A 3 21.21 -8.39 -8.93
N TYR A 4 20.50 -9.40 -8.44
CA TYR A 4 19.24 -9.23 -7.71
C TYR A 4 19.47 -9.41 -6.21
N ARG A 5 18.90 -8.53 -5.39
CA ARG A 5 18.90 -8.60 -3.93
C ARG A 5 17.47 -8.74 -3.42
N LEU A 6 17.23 -9.67 -2.50
CA LEU A 6 15.96 -9.84 -1.80
C LEU A 6 16.14 -9.48 -0.33
N HIS A 7 15.49 -8.41 0.08
CA HIS A 7 15.46 -7.94 1.47
C HIS A 7 14.21 -8.48 2.15
N TYR A 8 14.35 -9.37 3.13
CA TYR A 8 13.19 -9.87 3.87
C TYR A 8 13.53 -10.33 5.29
N PHE A 9 12.51 -10.66 6.08
CA PHE A 9 12.71 -11.29 7.37
C PHE A 9 13.18 -12.74 7.22
N ASN A 10 13.82 -13.29 8.26
CA ASN A 10 14.19 -14.71 8.30
C ASN A 10 12.97 -15.63 8.55
N ILE A 11 11.99 -15.53 7.67
CA ILE A 11 10.77 -16.35 7.58
C ILE A 11 10.45 -16.59 6.09
N ARG A 12 9.53 -17.51 5.82
CA ARG A 12 9.05 -17.83 4.47
C ARG A 12 8.16 -16.70 3.96
N ASP A 13 6.90 -16.69 4.41
CA ASP A 13 5.86 -15.67 4.16
C ASP A 13 5.90 -15.10 2.71
N ARG A 14 5.63 -13.80 2.52
CA ARG A 14 5.50 -13.19 1.18
C ARG A 14 6.75 -13.30 0.29
N ALA A 15 7.94 -13.45 0.86
CA ALA A 15 9.16 -13.58 0.07
C ALA A 15 9.42 -15.00 -0.45
N GLU A 16 8.73 -16.01 0.09
CA GLU A 16 9.00 -17.40 -0.29
C GLU A 16 8.68 -17.67 -1.76
N VAL A 17 7.58 -17.12 -2.26
CA VAL A 17 7.22 -17.26 -3.68
C VAL A 17 8.30 -16.66 -4.58
N VAL A 18 8.88 -15.51 -4.18
CA VAL A 18 9.98 -14.87 -4.90
C VAL A 18 11.19 -15.80 -4.93
N ARG A 19 11.60 -16.36 -3.78
CA ARG A 19 12.72 -17.32 -3.70
C ARG A 19 12.52 -18.54 -4.60
N LEU A 20 11.32 -19.10 -4.61
CA LEU A 20 10.99 -20.27 -5.43
C LEU A 20 11.06 -19.96 -6.93
N ILE A 21 10.61 -18.76 -7.37
CA ILE A 21 10.71 -18.33 -8.76
C ILE A 21 12.19 -18.23 -9.20
N PHE A 22 13.04 -17.60 -8.38
CA PHE A 22 14.47 -17.49 -8.66
C PHE A 22 15.16 -18.85 -8.73
N ALA A 23 14.85 -19.76 -7.80
CA ALA A 23 15.38 -21.12 -7.80
C ALA A 23 14.92 -21.93 -9.03
N ALA A 24 13.65 -21.83 -9.41
CA ALA A 24 13.10 -22.53 -10.58
C ALA A 24 13.68 -22.00 -11.90
N ALA A 25 14.06 -20.73 -11.95
CA ALA A 25 14.69 -20.09 -13.10
C ALA A 25 16.22 -20.26 -13.17
N ASP A 26 16.82 -20.99 -12.21
CA ASP A 26 18.28 -21.11 -12.03
C ASP A 26 18.99 -19.75 -11.97
N GLN A 27 18.30 -18.73 -11.42
CA GLN A 27 18.81 -17.37 -11.28
C GLN A 27 19.26 -17.13 -9.84
N GLN A 28 20.53 -16.78 -9.66
CA GLN A 28 21.07 -16.42 -8.35
C GLN A 28 20.45 -15.12 -7.82
N ILE A 29 20.23 -15.10 -6.50
CA ILE A 29 19.76 -13.96 -5.73
C ILE A 29 20.57 -13.83 -4.44
N ASP A 30 20.89 -12.60 -4.06
CA ASP A 30 21.45 -12.28 -2.76
C ASP A 30 20.30 -12.08 -1.74
N ASP A 31 19.98 -13.12 -0.98
CA ASP A 31 18.87 -13.19 -0.02
C ASP A 31 19.30 -12.66 1.36
N ILE A 32 19.07 -11.36 1.58
CA ILE A 32 19.42 -10.63 2.79
C ILE A 32 18.28 -10.80 3.82
N ARG A 33 18.60 -11.50 4.91
CA ARG A 33 17.62 -11.89 5.94
C ARG A 33 17.80 -11.14 7.25
N TYR A 34 16.79 -10.37 7.63
CA TYR A 34 16.79 -9.57 8.86
C TYR A 34 16.12 -10.30 10.03
N LYS A 35 16.65 -10.10 11.25
CA LYS A 35 15.87 -10.31 12.48
C LYS A 35 14.96 -9.11 12.69
N ARG A 36 13.74 -9.32 13.20
CA ARG A 36 12.78 -8.23 13.43
C ARG A 36 13.35 -7.08 14.27
N ILE A 37 14.12 -7.40 15.31
CA ILE A 37 14.72 -6.40 16.21
C ILE A 37 15.79 -5.52 15.53
N GLN A 38 16.29 -5.94 14.36
CA GLN A 38 17.29 -5.19 13.61
C GLN A 38 16.66 -4.37 12.48
N TRP A 39 15.34 -4.44 12.27
CA TRP A 39 14.72 -3.87 11.07
C TRP A 39 14.79 -2.34 11.00
N THR A 40 14.56 -1.66 12.12
CA THR A 40 14.46 -0.20 12.19
C THR A 40 15.58 0.53 11.46
N PRO A 41 16.89 0.24 11.69
CA PRO A 41 17.96 0.92 10.94
C PRO A 41 17.94 0.60 9.43
N TYR A 42 17.62 -0.63 9.01
CA TYR A 42 17.60 -0.99 7.59
C TYR A 42 16.39 -0.45 6.84
N LYS A 43 15.26 -0.28 7.53
CA LYS A 43 14.05 0.31 6.96
C LYS A 43 14.34 1.68 6.33
N ALA A 44 15.18 2.47 6.99
CA ALA A 44 15.60 3.78 6.52
C ALA A 44 16.44 3.75 5.24
N GLU A 45 17.06 2.61 4.94
CA GLU A 45 17.87 2.41 3.73
C GLU A 45 17.05 1.80 2.58
N MET A 46 15.80 1.38 2.84
CA MET A 46 14.97 0.78 1.81
C MET A 46 14.52 1.82 0.78
N PRO A 47 14.45 1.44 -0.50
CA PRO A 47 13.95 2.34 -1.53
C PRO A 47 12.51 2.74 -1.22
N LEU A 48 12.17 4.00 -1.53
CA LEU A 48 10.82 4.56 -1.38
C LEU A 48 10.29 4.62 0.06
N ALA A 49 11.16 4.51 1.08
CA ALA A 49 10.77 4.58 2.49
C ALA A 49 10.53 6.01 3.02
N GLY A 50 10.94 7.04 2.27
CA GLY A 50 10.98 8.44 2.72
C GLY A 50 12.38 8.84 3.24
N ASN A 51 12.70 10.13 3.16
CA ASN A 51 14.02 10.66 3.52
C ASN A 51 14.12 11.00 5.00
N GLY A 52 14.82 10.14 5.73
CA GLY A 52 15.03 10.30 7.16
C GLY A 52 13.82 9.93 8.01
N ASN A 53 13.99 10.04 9.32
CA ASN A 53 13.06 9.44 10.29
C ASN A 53 11.66 10.07 10.26
N LEU A 54 11.56 11.38 10.00
CA LEU A 54 10.27 12.08 10.00
C LEU A 54 9.42 11.69 8.78
N GLU A 55 10.01 11.64 7.58
CA GLU A 55 9.28 11.22 6.39
C GLU A 55 8.89 9.74 6.47
N GLN A 56 9.77 8.89 6.98
CA GLN A 56 9.41 7.49 7.25
C GLN A 56 8.24 7.33 8.22
N ALA A 57 8.20 8.14 9.29
CA ALA A 57 7.08 8.12 10.22
C ALA A 57 5.76 8.56 9.54
N LYS A 58 5.81 9.53 8.63
CA LYS A 58 4.65 9.92 7.81
C LYS A 58 4.21 8.76 6.91
N VAL A 59 5.16 8.15 6.18
CA VAL A 59 4.91 6.98 5.33
C VAL A 59 4.25 5.84 6.12
N ASP A 60 4.71 5.57 7.34
CA ASP A 60 4.09 4.56 8.20
C ASP A 60 2.65 4.90 8.59
N ALA A 61 2.40 6.15 8.98
CA ALA A 61 1.05 6.59 9.29
C ALA A 61 0.10 6.46 8.08
N ILE A 62 0.56 6.83 6.88
CA ILE A 62 -0.20 6.64 5.64
C ILE A 62 -0.45 5.16 5.37
N ALA A 63 0.57 4.31 5.52
CA ALA A 63 0.45 2.87 5.32
C ALA A 63 -0.58 2.23 6.26
N ASP A 64 -0.63 2.66 7.52
CA ASP A 64 -1.64 2.21 8.47
C ASP A 64 -3.04 2.67 8.07
N THR A 65 -3.20 3.90 7.59
CA THR A 65 -4.48 4.40 7.04
C THR A 65 -4.93 3.59 5.82
N ILE A 66 -4.03 3.30 4.86
CA ILE A 66 -4.33 2.44 3.69
C ILE A 66 -4.69 1.02 4.16
N THR A 67 -3.98 0.49 5.16
CA THR A 67 -4.21 -0.86 5.70
C THR A 67 -5.59 -0.98 6.34
N ASN A 68 -6.08 0.06 7.03
CA ASN A 68 -7.45 0.06 7.56
C ASN A 68 -8.49 -0.13 6.45
N LEU A 69 -8.33 0.58 5.33
CA LEU A 69 -9.19 0.40 4.16
C LEU A 69 -9.02 -1.00 3.55
N MET A 70 -7.79 -1.48 3.37
CA MET A 70 -7.50 -2.80 2.79
C MET A 70 -8.13 -3.94 3.61
N VAL A 71 -7.98 -3.92 4.94
CA VAL A 71 -8.58 -4.91 5.84
C VAL A 71 -10.10 -4.88 5.74
N LYS A 72 -10.70 -3.68 5.65
CA LYS A 72 -12.13 -3.54 5.49
C LYS A 72 -12.61 -4.11 4.15
N CYS A 73 -11.93 -3.79 3.04
CA CYS A 73 -12.20 -4.37 1.72
C CYS A 73 -12.15 -5.90 1.76
N GLY A 74 -11.11 -6.48 2.39
CA GLY A 74 -10.98 -7.93 2.56
C GLY A 74 -12.12 -8.55 3.37
N SER A 75 -12.53 -7.91 4.46
CA SER A 75 -13.66 -8.34 5.30
C SER A 75 -14.99 -8.30 4.53
N VAL A 76 -15.23 -7.23 3.77
CA VAL A 76 -16.42 -7.07 2.91
C VAL A 76 -16.45 -8.13 1.82
N HIS A 77 -15.33 -8.37 1.14
CA HIS A 77 -15.21 -9.39 0.10
C HIS A 77 -15.48 -10.79 0.68
N LYS A 78 -14.85 -11.14 1.81
CA LYS A 78 -15.09 -12.40 2.51
C LYS A 78 -16.58 -12.59 2.83
N LYS A 79 -17.23 -11.58 3.41
CA LYS A 79 -18.66 -11.63 3.74
C LYS A 79 -19.53 -11.76 2.49
N GLN A 80 -19.19 -11.06 1.41
CA GLN A 80 -19.91 -11.18 0.13
C GLN A 80 -19.83 -12.61 -0.41
N VAL A 81 -18.65 -13.24 -0.37
CA VAL A 81 -18.45 -14.63 -0.81
C VAL A 81 -19.24 -15.62 0.07
N GLU A 82 -19.16 -15.47 1.40
CA GLU A 82 -19.85 -16.35 2.35
C GLU A 82 -21.38 -16.26 2.24
N THR A 83 -21.92 -15.05 2.06
CA THR A 83 -23.37 -14.81 1.99
C THR A 83 -23.92 -14.86 0.57
N LYS A 84 -23.06 -14.92 -0.45
CA LYS A 84 -23.38 -14.77 -1.88
C LYS A 84 -24.22 -13.51 -2.18
N ASN A 85 -24.03 -12.45 -1.39
CA ASN A 85 -24.84 -11.24 -1.48
C ASN A 85 -24.01 -10.03 -1.94
N GLN A 86 -24.24 -9.61 -3.19
CA GLN A 86 -23.58 -8.44 -3.79
C GLN A 86 -23.95 -7.11 -3.11
N ALA A 87 -25.10 -7.04 -2.42
CA ALA A 87 -25.51 -5.83 -1.69
C ALA A 87 -24.54 -5.49 -0.54
N VAL A 88 -23.74 -6.45 -0.06
CA VAL A 88 -22.71 -6.20 0.96
C VAL A 88 -21.63 -5.25 0.43
N ILE A 89 -21.23 -5.40 -0.83
CA ILE A 89 -20.26 -4.49 -1.48
C ILE A 89 -20.90 -3.12 -1.65
N GLN A 90 -22.11 -3.04 -2.18
CA GLN A 90 -22.81 -1.77 -2.40
C GLN A 90 -23.00 -0.98 -1.10
N LYS A 91 -23.35 -1.67 -0.01
CA LYS A 91 -23.43 -1.06 1.31
C LYS A 91 -22.11 -0.44 1.73
N PHE A 92 -21.01 -1.19 1.59
CA PHE A 92 -19.68 -0.68 1.91
C PHE A 92 -19.31 0.55 1.08
N LEU A 93 -19.52 0.50 -0.24
CA LEU A 93 -19.20 1.60 -1.16
C LEU A 93 -19.95 2.90 -0.81
N VAL A 94 -21.22 2.78 -0.39
CA VAL A 94 -22.07 3.95 -0.11
C VAL A 94 -21.90 4.46 1.32
N GLU A 95 -21.79 3.56 2.31
CA GLU A 95 -21.88 3.94 3.73
C GLU A 95 -20.53 4.06 4.43
N GLU A 96 -19.50 3.30 4.01
CA GLU A 96 -18.26 3.15 4.79
C GLU A 96 -17.01 3.64 4.03
N LEU A 97 -16.91 3.32 2.73
CA LEU A 97 -15.80 3.73 1.88
C LEU A 97 -15.55 5.25 1.89
N PRO A 98 -16.57 6.13 1.84
CA PRO A 98 -16.32 7.58 1.82
C PRO A 98 -15.54 8.08 3.03
N GLN A 99 -15.73 7.50 4.22
CA GLN A 99 -14.97 7.91 5.40
C GLN A 99 -13.50 7.47 5.30
N HIS A 100 -13.24 6.25 4.83
CA HIS A 100 -11.87 5.78 4.61
C HIS A 100 -11.12 6.64 3.57
N LEU A 101 -11.81 7.05 2.50
CA LEU A 101 -11.24 7.96 1.50
C LEU A 101 -11.03 9.36 2.08
N ALA A 102 -11.93 9.85 2.95
CA ALA A 102 -11.75 11.13 3.63
C ALA A 102 -10.53 11.12 4.56
N ASP A 103 -10.31 10.03 5.29
CA ASP A 103 -9.14 9.87 6.15
C ASP A 103 -7.84 9.89 5.32
N LEU A 104 -7.83 9.21 4.17
CA LEU A 104 -6.69 9.21 3.24
C LEU A 104 -6.44 10.59 2.61
N GLU A 105 -7.50 11.28 2.17
CA GLU A 105 -7.43 12.66 1.64
C GLU A 105 -6.82 13.59 2.70
N THR A 106 -7.32 13.52 3.94
CA THR A 106 -6.85 14.33 5.07
C THR A 106 -5.37 14.11 5.35
N VAL A 107 -4.95 12.84 5.46
CA VAL A 107 -3.54 12.51 5.72
C VAL A 107 -2.65 12.96 4.54
N GLY A 108 -3.12 12.80 3.30
CA GLY A 108 -2.42 13.26 2.10
C GLY A 108 -2.23 14.76 2.08
N GLU A 109 -3.27 15.54 2.36
CA GLU A 109 -3.18 17.00 2.44
C GLU A 109 -2.20 17.46 3.51
N ILE A 110 -2.22 16.84 4.70
CA ILE A 110 -1.34 17.20 5.81
C ILE A 110 0.12 16.85 5.52
N TYR A 111 0.40 15.67 4.95
CA TYR A 111 1.78 15.17 4.82
C TYR A 111 2.46 15.51 3.50
N SER A 112 1.68 15.84 2.46
CA SER A 112 2.23 16.25 1.16
C SER A 112 2.99 17.57 1.22
N ASP A 113 2.69 18.44 2.19
CA ASP A 113 3.32 19.76 2.33
C ASP A 113 3.27 20.57 1.01
N GLY A 114 2.12 20.50 0.32
CA GLY A 114 1.90 21.11 -1.00
C GLY A 114 2.50 20.33 -2.17
N GLY A 115 3.13 19.19 -1.94
CA GLY A 115 3.70 18.33 -2.95
C GLY A 115 2.70 17.42 -3.67
N TYR A 116 3.19 16.74 -4.73
CA TYR A 116 2.36 15.84 -5.53
C TYR A 116 2.13 14.49 -4.85
N PHE A 117 3.09 13.95 -4.11
CA PHE A 117 2.96 12.63 -3.47
C PHE A 117 2.41 12.77 -2.05
N PHE A 118 2.11 11.64 -1.41
CA PHE A 118 1.71 11.63 0.00
C PHE A 118 2.75 12.27 0.93
N VAL A 119 4.03 12.19 0.58
CA VAL A 119 5.12 12.78 1.36
C VAL A 119 5.98 13.65 0.45
N GLY A 120 5.69 14.96 0.47
CA GLY A 120 6.43 15.95 -0.32
C GLY A 120 6.35 15.69 -1.84
N ASN A 121 7.51 15.80 -2.50
CA ASN A 121 7.63 15.75 -3.96
C ASN A 121 8.35 14.49 -4.48
N HIS A 122 8.42 13.41 -3.70
CA HIS A 122 9.01 12.16 -4.15
C HIS A 122 8.09 10.97 -3.92
N LEU A 123 8.19 10.00 -4.83
CA LEU A 123 7.43 8.76 -4.76
C LEU A 123 7.85 7.94 -3.55
N THR A 124 6.87 7.42 -2.82
CA THR A 124 7.05 6.46 -1.74
C THR A 124 6.26 5.19 -2.03
N TRP A 125 6.54 4.11 -1.28
CA TRP A 125 5.83 2.85 -1.49
C TRP A 125 4.33 2.95 -1.14
N THR A 126 3.93 3.91 -0.30
CA THR A 126 2.52 4.16 0.02
C THR A 126 1.72 4.74 -1.14
N ASP A 127 2.34 5.52 -2.03
CA ASP A 127 1.67 6.00 -3.25
C ASP A 127 1.33 4.81 -4.17
N LEU A 128 2.29 3.89 -4.36
CA LEU A 128 2.09 2.65 -5.14
C LEU A 128 1.05 1.74 -4.49
N PHE A 129 1.09 1.63 -3.16
CA PHE A 129 0.18 0.77 -2.41
C PHE A 129 -1.26 1.29 -2.51
N LEU A 130 -1.48 2.61 -2.35
CA LEU A 130 -2.82 3.15 -2.55
C LEU A 130 -3.29 3.01 -3.99
N TYR A 131 -2.40 3.22 -4.98
CA TYR A 131 -2.74 3.04 -6.38
C TYR A 131 -3.30 1.65 -6.66
N ASP A 132 -2.59 0.59 -6.27
CA ASP A 132 -3.02 -0.80 -6.45
C ASP A 132 -4.36 -1.09 -5.76
N LEU A 133 -4.53 -0.61 -4.52
CA LEU A 133 -5.77 -0.79 -3.78
C LEU A 133 -6.96 -0.09 -4.48
N LEU A 134 -6.76 1.13 -4.97
CA LEU A 134 -7.79 1.89 -5.66
C LEU A 134 -8.20 1.23 -6.98
N GLU A 135 -7.26 0.66 -7.74
CA GLU A 135 -7.58 -0.08 -8.98
C GLU A 135 -8.55 -1.24 -8.72
N THR A 136 -8.47 -1.89 -7.56
CA THR A 136 -9.44 -2.91 -7.16
C THR A 136 -10.82 -2.30 -6.88
N ILE A 137 -10.89 -1.16 -6.20
CA ILE A 137 -12.16 -0.52 -5.83
C ILE A 137 -12.85 0.08 -7.08
N PHE A 138 -12.08 0.64 -8.02
CA PHE A 138 -12.61 1.22 -9.26
C PHE A 138 -13.32 0.21 -10.16
N GLN A 139 -13.06 -1.10 -10.01
CA GLN A 139 -13.83 -2.13 -10.71
C GLN A 139 -15.32 -2.10 -10.36
N HIS A 140 -15.69 -1.45 -9.25
CA HIS A 140 -17.09 -1.31 -8.82
C HIS A 140 -17.72 0.03 -9.18
N ASP A 141 -16.96 1.12 -9.12
CA ASP A 141 -17.41 2.48 -9.44
C ASP A 141 -16.20 3.36 -9.78
N ASP A 142 -16.14 3.88 -11.01
CA ASP A 142 -15.06 4.73 -11.51
C ASP A 142 -15.16 6.19 -11.00
N HIS A 143 -16.29 6.55 -10.36
CA HIS A 143 -16.56 7.87 -9.81
C HIS A 143 -16.31 7.97 -8.29
N ILE A 144 -15.77 6.94 -7.63
CA ILE A 144 -15.56 6.92 -6.16
C ILE A 144 -14.75 8.12 -5.64
N LEU A 145 -13.85 8.70 -6.46
CA LEU A 145 -13.04 9.86 -6.08
C LEU A 145 -13.65 11.21 -6.48
N ALA A 146 -14.90 11.26 -6.96
CA ALA A 146 -15.51 12.51 -7.41
C ALA A 146 -15.59 13.58 -6.30
N LYS A 147 -15.70 13.15 -5.04
CA LYS A 147 -15.74 14.02 -3.85
C LYS A 147 -14.36 14.22 -3.18
N PHE A 148 -13.32 13.62 -3.75
CA PHE A 148 -11.98 13.50 -3.18
C PHE A 148 -10.95 14.07 -4.17
N PRO A 149 -10.98 15.41 -4.40
CA PRO A 149 -10.18 16.05 -5.44
C PRO A 149 -8.67 15.86 -5.27
N TRP A 150 -8.18 15.83 -4.02
CA TRP A 150 -6.76 15.62 -3.74
C TRP A 150 -6.33 14.23 -4.20
N LEU A 151 -7.05 13.19 -3.78
CA LEU A 151 -6.79 11.80 -4.22
C LEU A 151 -6.97 11.65 -5.73
N LYS A 152 -8.02 12.24 -6.30
CA LYS A 152 -8.30 12.17 -7.74
C LYS A 152 -7.16 12.73 -8.59
N SER A 153 -6.56 13.84 -8.16
CA SER A 153 -5.49 14.51 -8.90
C SER A 153 -4.17 13.74 -8.95
N ARG A 154 -3.98 12.75 -8.05
CA ARG A 154 -2.71 12.03 -7.83
C ARG A 154 -2.68 10.61 -8.39
N ARG A 155 -3.69 10.25 -9.18
CA ARG A 155 -3.79 8.93 -9.82
C ARG A 155 -2.86 8.70 -11.01
N LYS A 156 -2.21 9.75 -11.51
CA LYS A 156 -1.26 9.63 -12.62
C LYS A 156 0.12 9.32 -12.03
N LEU A 157 0.35 8.06 -11.72
CA LEU A 157 1.69 7.52 -11.49
C LEU A 157 2.30 7.10 -12.82
#